data_AF-A0A968YRJ4-F1
#
_entry.id   AF-A0A968YRJ4-F1
#
_cell.length_a   1.000
_cell.length_b   1.000
_cell.length_c   1.000
_cell.angle_alpha   90.00
_cell.angle_beta   90.00
_cell.angle_gamma   90.00
#
_symmetry.space_group_name_H-M   'P 1'
#
loop_
_entity.id
_entity.type
_entity.pdbx_description
1 polymer ?
#
loop_
_entity_poly.entity_id
_entity_poly.type
_entity_poly.pdbx_seq_one_letter_code
_entity_poly.pdbx_strand_id
1 'polypeptide(L)' 'MKARTMLAHAQELVYTLKELMPSSYQKDNLEAMLGLFLQAQGHPLPQHCHGV' A
#
# COMPACT_ATOMS: atom_id res chain seq x y z
N MET A 1 -16.39 -10.84 6.87
CA MET A 1 -16.64 -9.61 6.07
C MET A 1 -17.00 -10.01 4.65
N LYS A 2 -17.96 -9.33 3.99
CA LYS A 2 -18.24 -9.58 2.57
C LYS A 2 -17.12 -8.96 1.73
N ALA A 3 -16.62 -9.63 0.69
CA ALA A 3 -15.48 -9.15 -0.12
C ALA A 3 -15.68 -7.72 -0.68
N ARG A 4 -16.94 -7.34 -0.95
CA ARG A 4 -17.31 -6.01 -1.46
C ARG A 4 -17.06 -4.88 -0.44
N THR A 5 -17.17 -5.13 0.86
CA THR A 5 -16.84 -4.10 1.88
C THR A 5 -15.33 -3.95 2.06
N MET A 6 -14.56 -5.05 1.99
CA MET A 6 -13.10 -4.99 2.07
C MET A 6 -12.49 -4.18 0.91
N LEU A 7 -13.00 -4.36 -0.30
CA LEU A 7 -12.53 -3.59 -1.46
C LEU A 7 -12.79 -2.09 -1.29
N ALA A 8 -13.99 -1.70 -0.85
CA ALA A 8 -14.35 -0.30 -0.64
C ALA A 8 -13.44 0.37 0.40
N HIS A 9 -13.19 -0.29 1.53
CA HIS A 9 -12.29 0.24 2.57
C HIS A 9 -10.83 0.31 2.11
N ALA A 10 -10.36 -0.67 1.33
CA ALA A 10 -9.01 -0.63 0.76
C ALA A 10 -8.86 0.54 -0.24
N GLN A 11 -9.88 0.79 -1.06
CA GLN A 11 -9.88 1.93 -1.98
C GLN A 11 -9.86 3.27 -1.24
N GLU A 12 -10.73 3.45 -0.26
CA GLU A 12 -10.79 4.66 0.57
C GLU A 12 -9.47 4.96 1.27
N LEU A 13 -8.81 3.93 1.82
CA LEU A 13 -7.50 4.06 2.43
C LEU A 13 -6.45 4.52 1.42
N VAL A 14 -6.37 3.91 0.23
CA VAL A 14 -5.39 4.27 -0.79
C VAL A 14 -5.60 5.71 -1.27
N TYR A 15 -6.83 6.13 -1.50
CA TYR A 15 -7.13 7.51 -1.88
C TYR A 15 -6.74 8.50 -0.79
N THR A 16 -7.09 8.23 0.46
CA THR A 16 -6.72 9.07 1.61
C THR A 16 -5.20 9.23 1.72
N LEU A 17 -4.45 8.13 1.62
CA LEU A 17 -2.99 8.18 1.69
C LEU A 17 -2.39 8.97 0.52
N LYS A 18 -2.93 8.83 -0.70
CA LYS A 18 -2.47 9.61 -1.87
C LYS A 18 -2.73 11.10 -1.73
N GLU A 19 -3.85 11.50 -1.14
CA GLU A 19 -4.16 12.92 -0.89
C GLU A 19 -3.24 13.53 0.16
N LEU A 20 -2.80 12.74 1.14
CA LEU A 20 -1.85 13.17 2.17
C LEU A 20 -0.40 13.29 1.65
N MET A 21 -0.06 12.72 0.50
CA MET A 21 1.29 12.83 -0.05
C MET A 21 1.55 14.22 -0.64
N PRO A 22 2.59 14.95 -0.18
CA PRO A 22 2.80 16.35 -0.56
C PRO A 22 3.36 16.56 -1.96
N SER A 23 3.82 15.51 -2.65
CA SER A 23 4.37 15.61 -4.01
C SER A 23 3.90 14.47 -4.92
N SER A 24 3.99 14.67 -6.24
CA SER A 24 3.75 13.62 -7.22
C SER A 24 4.69 12.42 -7.01
N TYR A 25 5.97 12.68 -6.78
CA TYR A 25 6.97 11.64 -6.51
C TYR A 25 6.58 10.72 -5.34
N GLN A 26 6.04 11.27 -4.25
CA GLN A 26 5.58 10.45 -3.12
C GLN A 26 4.31 9.65 -3.44
N LYS A 27 3.41 10.18 -4.28
CA LYS A 27 2.25 9.43 -4.76
C LYS A 27 2.69 8.25 -5.63
N ASP A 28 3.62 8.49 -6.54
CA ASP A 28 4.18 7.46 -7.43
C ASP A 28 4.90 6.37 -6.61
N ASN A 29 5.68 6.76 -5.59
CA ASN A 29 6.31 5.81 -4.67
C ASN A 29 5.29 4.98 -3.88
N LEU A 30 4.20 5.60 -3.41
CA LEU A 30 3.13 4.89 -2.70
C LEU A 30 2.45 3.85 -3.60
N GLU A 31 2.15 4.20 -4.85
CA GLU A 31 1.59 3.27 -5.83
C GLU A 31 2.54 2.12 -6.14
N ALA A 32 3.84 2.41 -6.31
CA ALA A 32 4.86 1.39 -6.53
C ALA A 32 4.95 0.40 -5.36
N MET A 33 4.97 0.89 -4.11
CA MET A 33 5.00 0.04 -2.91
C MET A 33 3.75 -0.84 -2.79
N LEU A 34 2.56 -0.29 -3.06
CA LEU A 34 1.32 -1.07 -3.07
C LEU A 34 1.32 -2.13 -4.19
N GLY A 35 1.81 -1.79 -5.37
CA GLY A 35 1.99 -2.74 -6.47
C GLY A 35 2.92 -3.89 -6.08
N LEU A 36 4.06 -3.59 -5.49
CA LEU A 36 5.02 -4.59 -4.98
C LEU A 36 4.38 -5.47 -3.89
N PHE A 37 3.63 -4.87 -2.96
CA PHE A 37 2.94 -5.61 -1.90
C PHE A 37 1.88 -6.57 -2.45
N LEU A 38 1.09 -6.15 -3.44
CA LEU A 38 0.07 -7.00 -4.08
C LEU A 38 0.69 -8.10 -4.96
N GLN A 39 1.87 -7.84 -5.53
CA GLN A 39 2.64 -8.84 -6.27
C GLN A 39 3.30 -9.86 -5.34
N ALA A 40 3.67 -9.45 -4.12
CA ALA A 40 4.21 -10.35 -3.13
C ALA A 40 3.12 -11.37 -2.71
N GLN A 41 3.39 -12.65 -2.92
CA GLN A 41 2.47 -13.75 -2.59
C GLN A 41 2.39 -14.03 -1.06
N GLY A 42 2.49 -13.00 -0.22
CA GLY A 42 2.46 -13.13 1.24
C GLY A 42 3.75 -13.67 1.87
N HIS A 43 4.91 -13.48 1.23
CA HIS A 43 6.18 -13.84 1.86
C HIS A 43 6.47 -12.85 3.00
N PRO A 44 6.75 -13.33 4.23
CA PRO A 44 7.10 -12.44 5.34
C PRO A 44 8.36 -11.64 5.01
N LEU A 45 8.44 -10.40 5.50
CA LEU A 45 9.69 -9.62 5.40
C LEU A 45 10.85 -10.48 5.96
N PRO A 46 12.01 -10.51 5.29
CA PRO A 46 13.19 -11.18 5.84
C PRO A 46 13.45 -10.63 7.24
N GLN A 47 13.70 -11.51 8.21
CA GLN A 47 13.88 -11.19 9.65
C GLN A 47 15.00 -10.18 9.95
N HIS A 48 15.72 -9.70 8.94
CA HIS A 48 16.89 -8.84 9.05
C HIS A 48 16.65 -7.41 8.54
N CYS A 49 15.44 -7.06 8.12
CA CYS A 49 15.10 -5.67 7.80
C CYS A 49 14.99 -4.85 9.09
N HIS A 50 16.14 -4.47 9.66
CA HIS A 50 16.22 -3.36 10.62
C HIS A 50 15.89 -2.07 9.84
N GLY A 51 14.82 -1.40 10.24
CA GLY A 51 14.47 -0.08 9.71
C GLY A 51 15.61 0.91 9.96
N VAL A 52 15.93 1.69 8.93
CA VAL A 52 16.80 2.88 9.00
C VAL A 52 15.98 4.04 9.55
#